data_AF-A0A4R6SQ42-F1
#
_entry.id   AF-A0A4R6SQ42-F1
#
_cell.length_a   1.000
_cell.length_b   1.000
_cell.length_c   1.000
_cell.angle_alpha   90.00
_cell.angle_beta   90.00
_cell.angle_gamma   90.00
#
_symmetry.space_group_name_H-M   'P 1'
#
loop_
_entity.id
_entity.type
_entity.pdbx_description
1 polymer ?
#
loop_
_entity_poly.entity_id
_entity_poly.type
_entity_poly.pdbx_seq_one_letter_code
_entity_poly.pdbx_strand_id
1 'polypeptide(L)'
;MTKIQQDPVLGYIVDLIKDAIADAKVEQKSETVAIIKDGNDSIQIEQTTEGSNISIHITDKKEILYSEDLLEPLQDIHESVKSDAKLKAALQKATIIVNGLSIETEFIFQAVKDSFDTLSTSYEFVKIIEKRTNGLTVAFKFGDHKFQLDVINNPEAVKVTAEFGSSLDAKISKTIGTDVAKVESALNKLFKDSDL
;
A
#
# COMPACT_ATOMS: atom_id res chain seq x y z
N MET A 1 -13.10 24.60 25.04
CA MET A 1 -12.25 24.24 23.88
C MET A 1 -13.13 24.21 22.66
N THR A 2 -12.80 24.97 21.61
CA THR A 2 -13.52 24.94 20.34
C THR A 2 -13.30 23.58 19.70
N LYS A 3 -14.38 22.86 19.38
CA LYS A 3 -14.28 21.56 18.69
C LYS A 3 -13.65 21.83 17.32
N ILE A 4 -12.51 21.21 17.04
CA ILE A 4 -11.90 21.27 15.71
C ILE A 4 -12.83 20.51 14.77
N GLN A 5 -13.28 21.17 13.71
CA GLN A 5 -14.03 20.50 12.66
C GLN A 5 -13.02 19.91 11.69
N GLN A 6 -12.97 18.58 11.62
CA GLN A 6 -12.12 17.89 10.65
C GLN A 6 -12.75 17.90 9.27
N ASP A 7 -11.90 17.82 8.24
CA ASP A 7 -12.34 17.56 6.88
C ASP A 7 -13.20 16.27 6.85
N PRO A 8 -14.34 16.25 6.14
CA PRO A 8 -15.21 15.08 6.08
C PRO A 8 -14.52 13.79 5.64
N VAL A 9 -13.56 13.85 4.71
CA VAL A 9 -12.79 12.69 4.23
C VAL A 9 -11.91 12.16 5.35
N LEU A 10 -11.10 13.03 5.96
CA LEU A 10 -10.25 12.67 7.09
C LEU A 10 -11.07 12.10 8.25
N GLY A 11 -12.17 12.78 8.62
CA GLY A 11 -13.03 12.37 9.72
C GLY A 11 -13.62 10.96 9.50
N TYR A 12 -14.06 10.67 8.28
CA TYR A 12 -14.62 9.35 7.95
C TYR A 12 -13.58 8.23 8.05
N ILE A 13 -12.35 8.47 7.57
CA ILE A 13 -11.24 7.51 7.70
C ILE A 13 -10.84 7.30 9.15
N VAL A 14 -10.75 8.40 9.93
CA VAL A 14 -10.42 8.35 11.35
C VAL A 14 -11.45 7.54 12.13
N ASP A 15 -12.74 7.77 11.87
CA ASP A 15 -13.83 7.04 12.55
C ASP A 15 -13.78 5.55 12.20
N LEU A 16 -13.55 5.19 10.93
CA LEU A 16 -13.39 3.78 10.53
C LEU A 16 -12.26 3.09 11.27
N ILE A 17 -11.07 3.69 11.31
CA ILE A 17 -9.89 3.08 11.97
C ILE A 17 -10.10 3.01 13.47
N LYS A 18 -10.65 4.06 14.08
CA LYS A 18 -10.91 4.12 15.52
C LYS A 18 -11.95 3.09 15.94
N ASP A 19 -13.01 2.88 15.16
CA ASP A 19 -14.07 1.92 15.51
C ASP A 19 -13.59 0.46 15.42
N ALA A 20 -12.52 0.19 14.68
CA ALA A 20 -11.88 -1.12 14.63
C ALA A 20 -10.94 -1.39 15.82
N ILE A 21 -10.33 -0.35 16.40
CA ILE A 21 -9.37 -0.48 17.49
C ILE A 21 -10.05 -0.29 18.84
N ALA A 22 -10.05 -1.34 19.67
CA ALA A 22 -10.66 -1.30 20.98
C ALA A 22 -10.09 -0.17 21.88
N ASP A 23 -10.97 0.56 22.55
CA ASP A 23 -10.61 1.68 23.45
C ASP A 23 -9.78 2.82 22.82
N ALA A 24 -9.70 2.88 21.49
CA ALA A 24 -8.94 3.90 20.78
C ALA A 24 -9.45 5.31 21.06
N LYS A 25 -8.51 6.24 21.24
CA LYS A 25 -8.79 7.66 21.49
C LYS A 25 -8.33 8.51 20.32
N VAL A 26 -9.22 9.37 19.82
CA VAL A 26 -8.90 10.32 18.76
C VAL A 26 -8.49 11.66 19.36
N GLU A 27 -7.34 12.16 18.94
CA GLU A 27 -6.88 13.52 19.19
C GLU A 27 -6.85 14.28 17.85
N GLN A 28 -7.75 15.25 17.71
CA GLN A 28 -7.80 16.13 16.54
C GLN A 28 -6.74 17.22 16.71
N LYS A 29 -5.76 17.28 15.81
CA LYS A 29 -4.69 18.28 15.85
C LYS A 29 -5.02 19.51 15.00
N SER A 30 -5.66 19.30 13.86
CA SER A 30 -6.13 20.34 12.96
C SER A 30 -7.31 19.81 12.12
N GLU A 31 -7.80 20.61 11.19
CA GLU A 31 -8.79 20.19 10.18
C GLU A 31 -8.27 19.03 9.31
N THR A 32 -6.95 18.96 9.11
CA THR A 32 -6.28 18.03 8.20
C THR A 32 -5.41 17.00 8.90
N VAL A 33 -5.30 17.02 10.24
CA VAL A 33 -4.45 16.09 10.99
C VAL A 33 -5.18 15.50 12.19
N ALA A 34 -5.12 14.18 12.30
CA ALA A 34 -5.66 13.38 13.41
C ALA A 34 -4.58 12.45 13.97
N ILE A 35 -4.70 12.13 15.26
CA ILE A 35 -3.91 11.05 15.88
C ILE A 35 -4.88 10.10 16.56
N ILE A 36 -4.81 8.81 16.22
CA ILE A 36 -5.50 7.73 16.92
C ILE A 36 -4.50 7.12 17.88
N LYS A 37 -4.85 7.05 19.17
CA LYS A 37 -4.05 6.46 20.23
C LYS A 37 -4.60 5.10 20.61
N ASP A 38 -3.72 4.11 20.61
CA ASP A 38 -3.97 2.75 21.08
C ASP A 38 -2.94 2.42 22.16
N GLY A 39 -3.35 2.45 23.44
CA GLY A 39 -2.43 2.29 24.56
C GLY A 39 -1.25 3.28 24.52
N ASN A 40 -0.04 2.76 24.30
CA ASN A 40 1.20 3.53 24.17
C ASN A 40 1.60 3.83 22.72
N ASP A 41 0.84 3.31 21.77
CA ASP A 41 1.08 3.43 20.35
C ASP A 41 0.12 4.43 19.70
N SER A 42 0.45 4.84 18.48
CA SER A 42 -0.32 5.87 17.78
C SER A 42 -0.23 5.75 16.28
N ILE A 43 -1.35 6.04 15.64
CA ILE A 43 -1.48 6.19 14.19
C ILE A 43 -1.71 7.67 13.91
N GLN A 44 -0.81 8.31 13.16
CA GLN A 44 -1.02 9.67 12.69
C GLN A 44 -1.63 9.63 11.29
N ILE A 45 -2.69 10.41 11.08
CA ILE A 45 -3.39 10.51 9.80
C ILE A 45 -3.38 11.97 9.38
N GLU A 46 -2.85 12.25 8.20
CA GLU A 46 -2.73 13.58 7.63
C GLU A 46 -3.35 13.62 6.23
N GLN A 47 -4.25 14.57 6.00
CA GLN A 47 -4.81 14.85 4.70
C GLN A 47 -4.02 15.98 4.04
N THR A 48 -3.60 15.75 2.80
CA THR A 48 -3.05 16.78 1.91
C THR A 48 -3.94 16.91 0.68
N THR A 49 -4.09 18.13 0.19
CA THR A 49 -4.90 18.43 -1.00
C THR A 49 -4.04 19.24 -1.98
N GLU A 50 -3.82 18.67 -3.16
CA GLU A 50 -3.11 19.34 -4.26
C GLU A 50 -4.05 19.46 -5.47
N GLY A 51 -4.60 20.66 -5.67
CA GLY A 51 -5.63 20.89 -6.69
C GLY A 51 -6.89 20.06 -6.41
N SER A 52 -7.20 19.10 -7.28
CA SER A 52 -8.33 18.17 -7.11
C SER A 52 -7.97 16.84 -6.44
N ASN A 53 -6.67 16.61 -6.19
CA ASN A 53 -6.18 15.34 -5.67
C ASN A 53 -6.12 15.40 -4.15
N ILE A 54 -6.68 14.38 -3.51
CA ILE A 54 -6.67 14.21 -2.06
C ILE A 54 -5.73 13.05 -1.75
N SER A 55 -4.77 13.25 -0.85
CA SER A 55 -3.92 12.18 -0.34
C SER A 55 -4.07 12.06 1.16
N ILE A 56 -4.20 10.84 1.66
CA ILE A 56 -4.32 10.53 3.08
C ILE A 56 -3.07 9.76 3.50
N HIS A 57 -2.20 10.43 4.23
CA HIS A 57 -0.95 9.87 4.73
C HIS A 57 -1.17 9.29 6.12
N ILE A 58 -1.06 7.97 6.23
CA ILE A 58 -1.16 7.23 7.48
C ILE A 58 0.25 6.80 7.89
N THR A 59 0.70 7.30 9.04
CA THR A 59 1.94 6.84 9.68
C THR A 59 1.57 5.91 10.83
N ASP A 60 1.83 4.63 10.64
CA ASP A 60 1.54 3.54 11.57
C ASP A 60 2.80 2.69 11.79
N LYS A 61 3.64 3.11 12.74
CA LYS A 61 4.94 2.47 12.99
C LYS A 61 4.84 1.06 13.58
N LYS A 62 3.67 0.67 14.06
CA LYS A 62 3.43 -0.60 14.74
C LYS A 62 2.66 -1.58 13.90
N GLU A 63 2.27 -1.18 12.69
CA GLU A 63 1.52 -2.02 11.75
C GLU A 63 0.19 -2.49 12.37
N ILE A 64 -0.44 -1.62 13.18
CA ILE A 64 -1.77 -1.85 13.76
C ILE A 64 -2.79 -2.04 12.64
N LEU A 65 -2.72 -1.25 11.56
CA LEU A 65 -3.61 -1.39 10.40
C LEU A 65 -3.52 -2.77 9.74
N TYR A 66 -2.34 -3.38 9.77
CA TYR A 66 -2.14 -4.73 9.23
C TYR A 66 -2.66 -5.79 10.21
N SER A 67 -2.54 -5.55 11.51
CA SER A 67 -3.00 -6.47 12.56
C SER A 67 -4.53 -6.53 12.67
N GLU A 68 -5.20 -5.42 12.37
CA GLU A 68 -6.66 -5.27 12.42
C GLU A 68 -7.34 -5.47 11.05
N ASP A 69 -6.61 -6.00 10.05
CA ASP A 69 -7.11 -6.27 8.69
C ASP A 69 -7.78 -5.04 8.02
N LEU A 70 -7.23 -3.84 8.24
CA LEU A 70 -7.87 -2.58 7.83
C LEU A 70 -7.52 -2.12 6.41
N LEU A 71 -6.56 -2.74 5.73
CA LEU A 71 -6.11 -2.27 4.42
C LEU A 71 -7.22 -2.36 3.35
N GLU A 72 -7.94 -3.48 3.29
CA GLU A 72 -9.03 -3.68 2.32
C GLU A 72 -10.23 -2.76 2.62
N PRO A 73 -10.73 -2.66 3.87
CA PRO A 73 -11.73 -1.65 4.23
C PRO A 73 -11.34 -0.21 3.88
N LEU A 74 -10.05 0.12 3.99
CA LEU A 74 -9.54 1.44 3.62
C LEU A 74 -9.46 1.64 2.11
N GLN A 75 -9.08 0.61 1.33
CA GLN A 75 -9.06 0.67 -0.14
C GLN A 75 -10.44 1.03 -0.70
N ASP A 76 -11.47 0.32 -0.20
CA ASP A 76 -12.84 0.44 -0.70
C ASP A 76 -13.72 1.30 0.21
N ILE A 77 -13.12 2.20 1.00
CA ILE A 77 -13.83 3.02 1.97
C ILE A 77 -14.96 3.87 1.37
N HIS A 78 -14.85 4.22 0.09
CA HIS A 78 -15.89 4.95 -0.63
C HIS A 78 -17.19 4.12 -0.80
N GLU A 79 -17.11 2.79 -0.74
CA GLU A 79 -18.26 1.88 -0.83
C GLU A 79 -19.10 1.86 0.46
N SER A 80 -18.49 2.12 1.62
CA SER A 80 -19.22 2.15 2.90
C SER A 80 -20.11 3.41 3.05
N VAL A 81 -19.95 4.41 2.18
CA VAL A 81 -20.78 5.63 2.17
C VAL A 81 -22.09 5.38 1.41
N LYS A 82 -23.20 5.33 2.14
CA LYS A 82 -24.53 5.00 1.59
C LYS A 82 -25.31 6.18 1.01
N SER A 83 -25.23 7.36 1.59
CA SER A 83 -26.17 8.46 1.29
C SER A 83 -25.53 9.83 1.03
N ASP A 84 -24.22 9.96 1.20
CA ASP A 84 -23.49 11.19 0.90
C ASP A 84 -22.68 11.04 -0.39
N ALA A 85 -23.29 11.42 -1.52
CA ALA A 85 -22.66 11.33 -2.83
C ALA A 85 -21.39 12.20 -2.95
N LYS A 86 -21.31 13.31 -2.20
CA LYS A 86 -20.13 14.19 -2.24
C LYS A 86 -18.97 13.56 -1.50
N LEU A 87 -19.22 13.04 -0.30
CA LEU A 87 -18.21 12.32 0.47
C LEU A 87 -17.73 11.07 -0.25
N LYS A 88 -18.66 10.28 -0.82
CA LYS A 88 -18.32 9.11 -1.64
C LYS A 88 -17.38 9.46 -2.79
N ALA A 89 -17.73 10.49 -3.56
CA ALA A 89 -16.90 10.95 -4.69
C ALA A 89 -15.54 11.51 -4.24
N ALA A 90 -15.46 12.12 -3.05
CA ALA A 90 -14.20 12.59 -2.49
C ALA A 90 -13.31 11.43 -2.02
N LEU A 91 -13.88 10.45 -1.31
CA LEU A 91 -13.16 9.23 -0.89
C LEU A 91 -12.68 8.41 -2.08
N GLN A 92 -13.49 8.27 -3.14
CA GLN A 92 -13.10 7.55 -4.35
C GLN A 92 -11.90 8.18 -5.07
N LYS A 93 -11.70 9.50 -4.90
CA LYS A 93 -10.54 10.23 -5.45
C LYS A 93 -9.35 10.27 -4.50
N ALA A 94 -9.56 9.90 -3.24
CA ALA A 94 -8.51 9.96 -2.23
C ALA A 94 -7.53 8.80 -2.43
N THR A 95 -6.24 9.12 -2.48
CA THR A 95 -5.19 8.10 -2.44
C THR A 95 -4.78 7.89 -0.98
N ILE A 96 -5.04 6.71 -0.43
CA ILE A 96 -4.60 6.37 0.93
C ILE A 96 -3.20 5.75 0.87
N ILE A 97 -2.29 6.33 1.63
CA ILE A 97 -0.86 6.03 1.65
C ILE A 97 -0.49 5.63 3.08
N VAL A 98 -0.18 4.35 3.30
CA VAL A 98 0.21 3.79 4.60
C VAL A 98 1.73 3.60 4.61
N ASN A 99 2.43 4.21 5.55
CA ASN A 99 3.88 4.10 5.73
C ASN A 99 4.69 4.31 4.42
N GLY A 100 4.21 5.22 3.57
CA GLY A 100 4.85 5.61 2.31
C GLY A 100 4.47 4.79 1.07
N LEU A 101 3.55 3.81 1.18
CA LEU A 101 3.02 3.05 0.05
C LEU A 101 1.52 3.29 -0.09
N SER A 102 1.00 3.43 -1.31
CA SER A 102 -0.44 3.35 -1.51
C SER A 102 -0.94 1.95 -1.17
N ILE A 103 -2.18 1.84 -0.68
CA ILE A 103 -2.76 0.53 -0.32
C ILE A 103 -2.74 -0.44 -1.52
N GLU A 104 -3.12 0.02 -2.72
CA GLU A 104 -3.02 -0.79 -3.94
C GLU A 104 -1.59 -1.29 -4.20
N THR A 105 -0.58 -0.43 -4.00
CA THR A 105 0.82 -0.82 -4.19
C THR A 105 1.27 -1.85 -3.14
N GLU A 106 0.77 -1.76 -1.91
CA GLU A 106 1.01 -2.79 -0.89
C GLU A 106 0.42 -4.14 -1.33
N PHE A 107 -0.82 -4.17 -1.82
CA PHE A 107 -1.43 -5.40 -2.32
C PHE A 107 -0.70 -5.99 -3.54
N ILE A 108 -0.28 -5.13 -4.48
CA ILE A 108 0.57 -5.56 -5.59
C ILE A 108 1.85 -6.20 -5.07
N PHE A 109 2.47 -5.63 -4.03
CA PHE A 109 3.69 -6.20 -3.47
C PHE A 109 3.47 -7.54 -2.76
N GLN A 110 2.35 -7.70 -2.05
CA GLN A 110 1.97 -9.01 -1.49
C GLN A 110 1.83 -10.05 -2.62
N ALA A 111 1.10 -9.70 -3.69
CA ALA A 111 0.93 -10.56 -4.86
C ALA A 111 2.23 -10.87 -5.61
N VAL A 112 3.22 -9.96 -5.61
CA VAL A 112 4.57 -10.23 -6.14
C VAL A 112 5.21 -11.38 -5.36
N LYS A 113 5.21 -11.31 -4.02
CA LYS A 113 5.80 -12.36 -3.16
C LYS A 113 5.10 -13.70 -3.41
N ASP A 114 3.77 -13.70 -3.37
CA ASP A 114 2.97 -14.91 -3.57
C ASP A 114 3.20 -15.53 -4.97
N SER A 115 3.34 -14.69 -6.00
CA SER A 115 3.62 -15.15 -7.36
C SER A 115 5.00 -15.80 -7.46
N PHE A 116 6.04 -15.24 -6.84
CA PHE A 116 7.37 -15.86 -6.82
C PHE A 116 7.40 -17.15 -6.01
N ASP A 117 6.75 -17.17 -4.84
CA ASP A 117 6.63 -18.37 -4.00
C ASP A 117 5.89 -19.50 -4.73
N THR A 118 4.87 -19.17 -5.52
CA THR A 118 4.14 -20.12 -6.38
C THR A 118 5.00 -20.65 -7.53
N LEU A 119 5.85 -19.80 -8.12
CA LEU A 119 6.72 -20.20 -9.22
C LEU A 119 7.80 -21.18 -8.76
N SER A 120 8.39 -20.95 -7.58
CA SER A 120 9.43 -21.82 -7.02
C SER A 120 9.71 -21.53 -5.56
N THR A 121 9.91 -22.58 -4.76
CA THR A 121 10.38 -22.49 -3.37
C THR A 121 11.83 -21.99 -3.23
N SER A 122 12.54 -21.78 -4.34
CA SER A 122 13.89 -21.22 -4.34
C SER A 122 13.91 -19.71 -4.18
N TYR A 123 12.78 -19.03 -4.40
CA TYR A 123 12.69 -17.58 -4.19
C TYR A 123 12.51 -17.26 -2.70
N GLU A 124 13.18 -16.22 -2.24
CA GLU A 124 13.06 -15.73 -0.85
C GLU A 124 13.08 -14.21 -0.85
N PHE A 125 12.04 -13.59 -0.29
CA PHE A 125 12.06 -12.16 0.02
C PHE A 125 13.04 -11.87 1.17
N VAL A 126 13.93 -10.88 0.99
CA VAL A 126 14.93 -10.54 2.00
C VAL A 126 14.54 -9.29 2.78
N LYS A 127 14.31 -8.18 2.09
CA LYS A 127 13.96 -6.89 2.70
C LYS A 127 13.50 -5.88 1.67
N ILE A 128 12.81 -4.84 2.14
CA ILE A 128 12.57 -3.62 1.38
C ILE A 128 13.82 -2.74 1.44
N ILE A 129 14.24 -2.21 0.29
CA ILE A 129 15.38 -1.29 0.14
C ILE A 129 14.87 0.15 0.11
N GLU A 130 13.84 0.41 -0.69
CA GLU A 130 13.27 1.74 -0.88
C GLU A 130 11.75 1.64 -1.06
N LYS A 131 11.01 2.62 -0.52
CA LYS A 131 9.56 2.76 -0.68
C LYS A 131 9.23 4.10 -1.35
N ARG A 132 8.28 4.07 -2.27
CA ARG A 132 7.68 5.22 -2.95
C ARG A 132 6.17 4.98 -2.99
N THR A 133 5.34 6.03 -3.05
CA THR A 133 3.88 5.88 -3.03
C THR A 133 3.35 4.83 -4.01
N ASN A 134 3.92 4.78 -5.22
CA ASN A 134 3.50 3.90 -6.30
C ASN A 134 4.51 2.79 -6.61
N GLY A 135 5.45 2.48 -5.71
CA GLY A 135 6.40 1.40 -5.98
C GLY A 135 7.44 1.19 -4.90
N LEU A 136 8.22 0.14 -5.05
CA LEU A 136 9.26 -0.20 -4.11
C LEU A 136 10.40 -0.95 -4.78
N THR A 137 11.57 -0.83 -4.17
CA THR A 137 12.76 -1.60 -4.51
C THR A 137 12.98 -2.61 -3.39
N VAL A 138 13.10 -3.89 -3.74
CA VAL A 138 13.21 -4.99 -2.77
C VAL A 138 14.36 -5.92 -3.11
N ALA A 139 14.98 -6.47 -2.08
CA ALA A 139 15.98 -7.51 -2.23
C ALA A 139 15.32 -8.90 -2.20
N PHE A 140 15.66 -9.73 -3.18
CA PHE A 140 15.26 -11.13 -3.26
C PHE A 140 16.49 -12.04 -3.36
N LYS A 141 16.27 -13.32 -3.12
CA LYS A 141 17.19 -14.40 -3.46
C LYS A 141 16.52 -15.41 -4.38
N PHE A 142 17.35 -16.11 -5.16
CA PHE A 142 17.02 -17.35 -5.85
C PHE A 142 18.11 -18.38 -5.50
N GLY A 143 17.82 -19.28 -4.57
CA GLY A 143 18.87 -20.06 -3.90
C GLY A 143 19.88 -19.14 -3.18
N ASP A 144 21.16 -19.28 -3.49
CA ASP A 144 22.22 -18.44 -2.89
C ASP A 144 22.42 -17.08 -3.60
N HIS A 145 21.68 -16.84 -4.69
CA HIS A 145 21.90 -15.69 -5.56
C HIS A 145 20.99 -14.52 -5.20
N LYS A 146 21.58 -13.39 -4.81
CA LYS A 146 20.85 -12.15 -4.51
C LYS A 146 20.65 -11.31 -5.76
N PHE A 147 19.48 -10.69 -5.86
CA PHE A 147 19.14 -9.71 -6.88
C PHE A 147 18.15 -8.69 -6.30
N GLN A 148 17.92 -7.60 -7.03
CA GLN A 148 16.92 -6.60 -6.64
C GLN A 148 15.74 -6.66 -7.61
N LEU A 149 14.55 -6.38 -7.09
CA LEU A 149 13.36 -6.14 -7.89
C LEU A 149 12.89 -4.71 -7.65
N ASP A 150 12.62 -4.01 -8.75
CA ASP A 150 11.84 -2.79 -8.75
C ASP A 150 10.41 -3.12 -9.18
N VAL A 151 9.45 -2.80 -8.31
CA VAL A 151 8.02 -2.93 -8.56
C VAL A 151 7.44 -1.53 -8.65
N ILE A 152 6.84 -1.18 -9.77
CA ILE A 152 6.24 0.14 -10.02
C ILE A 152 4.79 -0.06 -10.47
N ASN A 153 3.85 0.42 -9.67
CA ASN A 153 2.44 0.53 -9.98
C ASN A 153 2.21 1.82 -10.77
N ASN A 154 2.06 1.71 -12.09
CA ASN A 154 1.60 2.83 -12.92
C ASN A 154 0.08 2.72 -13.15
N PRO A 155 -0.59 3.83 -13.50
CA PRO A 155 -2.03 3.81 -13.78
C PRO A 155 -2.43 2.76 -14.82
N GLU A 156 -1.62 2.57 -15.86
CA GLU A 156 -1.93 1.65 -16.98
C GLU A 156 -1.36 0.25 -16.80
N ALA A 157 -0.27 0.10 -16.02
CA ALA A 157 0.43 -1.17 -15.91
C ALA A 157 1.26 -1.27 -14.62
N VAL A 158 1.33 -2.46 -14.06
CA VAL A 158 2.36 -2.84 -13.09
C VAL A 158 3.61 -3.23 -13.85
N LYS A 159 4.75 -2.65 -13.48
CA LYS A 159 6.07 -2.99 -14.04
C LYS A 159 6.93 -3.65 -12.97
N VAL A 160 7.56 -4.76 -13.31
CA VAL A 160 8.49 -5.49 -12.45
C VAL A 160 9.80 -5.68 -13.20
N THR A 161 10.87 -5.11 -12.68
CA THR A 161 12.22 -5.24 -13.28
C THR A 161 13.20 -5.83 -12.29
N ALA A 162 14.07 -6.72 -12.77
CA ALA A 162 15.15 -7.28 -11.98
C ALA A 162 16.49 -6.62 -12.30
N GLU A 163 17.22 -6.26 -11.25
CA GLU A 163 18.60 -5.81 -11.34
C GLU A 163 19.54 -6.84 -10.74
N PHE A 164 20.57 -7.18 -11.51
CA PHE A 164 21.54 -8.22 -11.17
C PHE A 164 22.92 -7.62 -10.90
N GLY A 165 23.64 -8.19 -9.93
CA GLY A 165 25.06 -7.92 -9.77
C GLY A 165 25.86 -8.45 -10.97
N SER A 166 26.97 -7.79 -11.30
CA SER A 166 27.83 -8.12 -12.46
C SER A 166 28.43 -9.53 -12.44
N SER A 167 28.41 -10.22 -11.29
CA SER A 167 28.95 -11.57 -11.11
C SER A 167 27.90 -12.69 -11.17
N LEU A 168 26.64 -12.39 -11.50
CA LEU A 168 25.58 -13.41 -11.52
C LEU A 168 25.66 -14.29 -12.78
N ASP A 169 25.49 -15.61 -12.59
CA ASP A 169 25.48 -16.57 -13.69
C ASP A 169 24.40 -16.25 -14.73
N ALA A 170 24.77 -16.27 -16.02
CA ALA A 170 23.88 -15.86 -17.10
C ALA A 170 22.64 -16.73 -17.26
N LYS A 171 22.71 -18.03 -16.91
CA LYS A 171 21.53 -18.91 -16.93
C LYS A 171 20.58 -18.54 -15.80
N ILE A 172 21.12 -18.24 -14.62
CA ILE A 172 20.33 -17.83 -13.45
C ILE A 172 19.64 -16.49 -13.73
N SER A 173 20.36 -15.48 -14.23
CA SER A 173 19.77 -14.19 -14.62
C SER A 173 18.66 -14.36 -15.66
N LYS A 174 18.84 -15.28 -16.63
CA LYS A 174 17.81 -15.58 -17.64
C LYS A 174 16.57 -16.24 -17.04
N THR A 175 16.74 -17.18 -16.11
CA THR A 175 15.63 -17.81 -15.40
C THR A 175 14.84 -16.77 -14.61
N ILE A 176 15.52 -15.98 -13.78
CA ILE A 176 14.88 -14.92 -12.99
C ILE A 176 14.16 -13.93 -13.90
N GLY A 177 14.80 -13.47 -14.99
CA GLY A 177 14.16 -12.55 -15.94
C GLY A 177 12.91 -13.13 -16.61
N THR A 178 12.89 -14.44 -16.89
CA THR A 178 11.70 -15.12 -17.43
C THR A 178 10.58 -15.19 -16.41
N ASP A 179 10.92 -15.46 -15.14
CA ASP A 179 9.94 -15.54 -14.06
C ASP A 179 9.39 -14.16 -13.70
N VAL A 180 10.23 -13.11 -13.68
CA VAL A 180 9.82 -11.71 -13.53
C VAL A 180 8.78 -11.32 -14.57
N ALA A 181 8.98 -11.68 -15.85
CA ALA A 181 8.01 -11.40 -16.90
C ALA A 181 6.66 -12.13 -16.67
N LYS A 182 6.68 -13.35 -16.12
CA LYS A 182 5.45 -14.07 -15.76
C LYS A 182 4.73 -13.38 -14.60
N VAL A 183 5.48 -12.98 -13.57
CA VAL A 183 4.94 -12.24 -12.42
C VAL A 183 4.33 -10.92 -12.88
N GLU A 184 5.05 -10.13 -13.69
CA GLU A 184 4.53 -8.89 -14.26
C GLU A 184 3.22 -9.14 -15.04
N SER A 185 3.17 -10.17 -15.89
CA SER A 185 1.95 -10.51 -16.63
C SER A 185 0.79 -10.92 -15.71
N ALA A 186 1.04 -11.68 -14.65
CA ALA A 186 0.02 -12.09 -13.69
C ALA A 186 -0.53 -10.89 -12.90
N LEU A 187 0.34 -9.97 -12.48
CA LEU A 187 -0.07 -8.76 -11.76
C LEU A 187 -0.92 -7.83 -12.63
N ASN A 188 -0.55 -7.63 -13.90
CA ASN A 188 -1.36 -6.81 -14.80
C ASN A 188 -2.75 -7.42 -15.00
N LYS A 189 -2.86 -8.75 -15.11
CA LYS A 189 -4.16 -9.43 -15.17
C LYS A 189 -4.99 -9.26 -13.90
N LEU A 190 -4.35 -9.24 -12.74
CA LEU A 190 -5.05 -9.16 -11.46
C LEU A 190 -5.48 -7.72 -11.11
N PHE A 191 -4.67 -6.73 -11.44
CA PHE A 191 -4.84 -5.35 -10.95
C PHE A 191 -5.21 -4.34 -12.04
N LYS A 192 -4.95 -4.62 -13.33
CA LYS A 192 -5.08 -3.65 -14.42
C LYS A 192 -6.04 -4.08 -15.53
N ASP A 193 -6.13 -5.38 -15.80
CA ASP A 193 -7.10 -5.90 -16.76
C ASP A 193 -8.49 -5.93 -16.10
N SER A 194 -9.31 -4.93 -16.41
CA SER A 194 -10.71 -4.82 -15.95
C SER A 194 -11.70 -5.72 -16.74
N ASP A 195 -11.25 -6.85 -17.26
CA ASP A 195 -12.11 -7.84 -17.93
C ASP A 195 -12.48 -9.00 -16.97
N LEU A 196 -13.36 -8.70 -16.02
CA LEU A 196 -14.32 -9.64 -15.42
C LEU A 196 -15.67 -8.94 -15.18
#